data_AF-A0A7W1L803-F1
#
_entry.id   AF-A0A7W1L803-F1
#
_cell.length_a   1.000
_cell.length_b   1.000
_cell.length_c   1.000
_cell.angle_alpha   90.00
_cell.angle_beta   90.00
_cell.angle_gamma   90.00
#
_symmetry.space_group_name_H-M   'P 1'
#
loop_
_entity.id
_entity.type
_entity.pdbx_description
1 polymer ?
#
loop_
_entity_poly.entity_id
_entity_poly.type
_entity_poly.pdbx_seq_one_letter_code
_entity_poly.pdbx_strand_id
1 'polypeptide(L)'
;MRLLALDYPADEIADAVMSGDDAAIAEVDVSRHPVWLIVHRGRNGVDAQRLDRDAYAYVTRLCDGDPLGCLLENAPAEVPALIADQLTKGRLKAFRIDKERSS
;
A
#
# COMPACT_ATOMS: atom_id res chain seq x y z
N MET A 1 -6.50 -1.79 7.47
CA MET A 1 -5.53 -1.21 6.52
C MET A 1 -6.11 0.07 5.94
N ARG A 2 -5.25 1.02 5.58
CA ARG A 2 -5.60 2.24 4.85
C ARG A 2 -4.58 2.43 3.72
N LEU A 3 -5.04 2.91 2.59
CA LEU A 3 -4.23 3.30 1.45
C LEU A 3 -4.27 4.82 1.38
N LEU A 4 -3.10 5.45 1.32
CA LEU A 4 -2.95 6.91 1.28
C LEU A 4 -2.14 7.28 0.04
N ALA A 5 -2.63 8.24 -0.74
CA ALA A 5 -1.86 8.95 -1.74
C ALA A 5 -1.63 10.37 -1.20
N LEU A 6 -0.37 10.75 -1.00
CA LEU A 6 0.01 12.01 -0.37
C LEU A 6 0.96 12.75 -1.31
N ASP A 7 0.76 14.05 -1.47
CA ASP A 7 1.60 14.90 -2.33
C ASP A 7 2.95 15.28 -1.69
N TYR A 8 3.22 14.78 -0.48
CA TYR A 8 4.43 15.04 0.30
C TYR A 8 4.90 13.76 1.01
N PRO A 9 6.21 13.61 1.30
CA PRO A 9 6.78 12.39 1.88
C PRO A 9 6.49 12.28 3.39
N ALA A 10 5.22 12.03 3.73
CA ALA A 10 4.76 12.01 5.11
C ALA A 10 5.43 10.95 5.99
N ASP A 11 5.89 9.85 5.40
CA ASP A 11 6.64 8.80 6.08
C ASP A 11 8.05 9.27 6.46
N GLU A 12 8.78 9.93 5.55
CA GLU A 12 10.09 10.52 5.88
C GLU A 12 9.96 11.62 6.94
N ILE A 13 8.93 12.47 6.83
CA ILE A 13 8.63 13.51 7.84
C ILE A 13 8.36 12.85 9.20
N ALA A 14 7.52 11.81 9.23
CA ALA A 14 7.19 11.11 10.47
C ALA A 14 8.43 10.45 11.09
N ASP A 15 9.25 9.77 10.30
CA ASP A 15 10.46 9.10 10.78
C ASP A 15 11.48 10.11 11.35
N ALA A 16 11.70 11.23 10.66
CA ALA A 16 12.59 12.29 11.13
C ALA A 16 12.07 12.96 12.42
N VAL A 17 10.77 13.24 12.51
CA VAL A 17 10.17 13.82 13.74
C VAL A 17 10.23 12.82 14.90
N MET A 18 9.99 11.53 14.65
CA MET A 18 10.05 10.49 15.69
C MET A 18 11.47 10.19 16.17
N SER A 19 12.49 10.34 15.30
CA SER A 19 13.88 10.15 15.71
C SER A 19 14.39 11.27 16.62
N GLY A 20 13.78 12.46 16.55
CA GLY A 20 14.24 13.65 17.27
C GLY A 20 15.58 14.17 16.76
N ASP A 21 15.99 13.79 15.56
CA ASP A 21 17.23 14.21 14.92
C ASP A 21 16.97 15.47 14.08
N ASP A 22 17.34 16.63 14.63
CA ASP A 22 17.17 17.92 13.96
C ASP A 22 17.89 17.99 12.60
N ALA A 23 19.00 17.25 12.43
CA ALA A 23 19.68 17.19 11.14
C ALA A 23 18.86 16.37 10.13
N ALA A 24 18.32 15.21 10.56
CA ALA A 24 17.43 14.42 9.71
C ALA A 24 16.18 15.19 9.31
N ILE A 25 15.59 15.97 10.24
CA ILE A 25 14.44 16.84 9.96
C ILE A 25 14.81 17.91 8.92
N ALA A 26 15.99 18.52 9.04
CA ALA A 26 16.46 19.53 8.09
C ALA A 26 16.75 18.98 6.68
N GLU A 27 17.07 17.68 6.58
CA GLU A 27 17.35 16.99 5.32
C GLU A 27 16.07 16.53 4.58
N VAL A 28 14.91 16.56 5.23
CA VAL A 28 13.65 16.13 4.59
C VAL A 28 13.29 17.07 3.45
N ASP A 29 13.35 16.56 2.22
CA ASP A 29 12.87 17.27 1.04
C ASP A 29 11.35 17.10 0.89
N VAL A 30 10.60 18.08 1.42
CA VAL A 30 9.14 18.12 1.36
C VAL A 30 8.58 18.32 -0.06
N SER A 31 9.43 18.66 -1.04
CA SER A 31 9.03 18.83 -2.44
C SER A 31 9.08 17.54 -3.25
N ARG A 32 9.51 16.43 -2.64
CA ARG A 32 9.52 15.11 -3.28
C ARG A 32 8.13 14.72 -3.78
N HIS A 33 8.15 13.99 -4.89
CA HIS A 33 6.97 13.50 -5.60
C HIS A 33 5.98 12.77 -4.69
N PRO A 34 4.72 12.61 -5.15
CA PRO A 34 3.69 11.93 -4.38
C PRO A 34 4.15 10.54 -3.91
N VAL A 35 3.81 10.23 -2.67
CA VAL A 35 4.05 8.92 -2.07
C VAL A 35 2.75 8.16 -1.93
N TRP A 36 2.82 6.86 -2.19
CA TRP A 36 1.72 5.92 -2.01
C TRP A 36 2.03 5.01 -0.84
N LEU A 37 1.20 5.06 0.20
CA LEU A 37 1.44 4.35 1.44
C LEU A 37 0.34 3.33 1.72
N ILE A 38 0.76 2.17 2.20
CA ILE A 38 -0.10 1.19 2.84
C ILE A 38 0.14 1.25 4.35
N VAL A 39 -0.88 1.75 5.07
CA VAL A 39 -0.85 1.89 6.53
C VAL A 39 -1.64 0.76 7.16
N HIS A 40 -1.01 0.05 8.08
CA HIS A 40 -1.63 -1.07 8.78
C HIS A 40 -1.18 -1.13 10.22
N ARG A 41 -1.97 -1.81 11.06
CA ARG A 41 -1.58 -2.09 12.44
C ARG A 41 -0.97 -3.50 12.49
N GLY A 42 0.33 -3.55 12.76
CA GLY A 42 1.09 -4.76 13.01
C GLY A 42 1.19 -5.09 14.50
N ARG A 43 2.07 -6.03 14.86
CA ARG A 43 2.30 -6.43 16.26
C ARG A 43 2.90 -5.31 17.11
N ASN A 44 3.72 -4.46 16.50
CA ASN A 44 4.47 -3.41 17.19
C ASN A 44 3.80 -2.03 17.12
N GLY A 45 2.57 -1.94 16.60
CA GLY A 45 1.85 -0.68 16.43
C GLY A 45 1.44 -0.41 15.00
N VAL A 46 1.38 0.87 14.63
CA VAL A 46 1.06 1.31 13.28
C VAL A 46 2.34 1.33 12.45
N ASP A 47 2.27 0.76 11.26
CA ASP A 47 3.37 0.68 10.31
C ASP A 47 2.87 1.14 8.93
N ALA A 48 3.70 1.91 8.25
CA ALA A 48 3.47 2.47 6.93
C ALA A 48 4.57 2.00 5.98
N GLN A 49 4.18 1.43 4.84
CA GLN A 49 5.13 1.02 3.82
C GLN A 49 4.84 1.79 2.53
N ARG A 50 5.89 2.22 1.82
CA ARG A 50 5.78 2.68 0.45
C ARG A 50 5.36 1.55 -0.49
N LEU A 51 4.47 1.91 -1.40
CA LEU A 51 4.15 1.17 -2.60
C LEU A 51 4.59 2.01 -3.80
N ASP A 52 4.95 1.35 -4.89
CA ASP A 52 4.97 2.03 -6.18
C ASP A 52 3.52 2.37 -6.62
N ARG A 53 3.42 3.19 -7.66
CA ARG A 53 2.13 3.70 -8.16
C ARG A 53 1.20 2.57 -8.63
N ASP A 54 1.74 1.55 -9.27
CA ASP A 54 0.94 0.48 -9.86
C ASP A 54 0.46 -0.48 -8.78
N ALA A 55 1.34 -0.89 -7.86
CA ALA A 55 1.00 -1.63 -6.67
C ALA A 55 -0.12 -0.95 -5.88
N TYR A 56 -0.02 0.37 -5.68
CA TYR A 56 -1.07 1.14 -5.03
C TYR A 56 -2.40 1.09 -5.79
N ALA A 57 -2.38 1.28 -7.11
CA ALA A 57 -3.59 1.27 -7.93
C ALA A 57 -4.29 -0.10 -7.90
N TYR A 58 -3.55 -1.20 -8.04
CA TYR A 58 -4.12 -2.54 -8.01
C TYR A 58 -4.63 -2.95 -6.62
N VAL A 59 -3.91 -2.62 -5.56
CA VAL A 59 -4.37 -2.88 -4.18
C VAL A 59 -5.60 -2.03 -3.85
N THR A 60 -5.68 -0.79 -4.34
CA THR A 60 -6.87 0.07 -4.21
C THR A 60 -8.07 -0.57 -4.87
N ARG A 61 -7.97 -0.95 -6.15
CA ARG A 61 -9.07 -1.61 -6.87
C ARG A 61 -9.54 -2.89 -6.18
N LEU A 62 -8.60 -3.71 -5.69
CA LEU A 62 -8.93 -4.90 -4.93
C LEU A 62 -9.69 -4.58 -3.63
N CYS A 63 -9.30 -3.51 -2.92
CA CYS A 63 -9.98 -3.06 -1.71
C CYS A 63 -11.34 -2.41 -1.99
N ASP A 64 -11.54 -1.85 -3.18
CA ASP A 64 -12.81 -1.29 -3.65
C ASP A 64 -13.80 -2.38 -4.10
N GLY A 65 -13.35 -3.64 -4.16
CA GLY A 65 -14.19 -4.81 -4.39
C GLY A 65 -14.06 -5.43 -5.78
N ASP A 66 -13.11 -4.98 -6.61
CA ASP A 66 -12.85 -5.61 -7.90
C ASP A 66 -12.44 -7.09 -7.69
N PRO A 67 -13.05 -8.04 -8.42
CA PRO A 67 -12.68 -9.45 -8.32
C PRO A 67 -11.21 -9.66 -8.69
N LEU A 68 -10.51 -10.47 -7.89
CA LEU A 68 -9.09 -10.77 -8.10
C LEU A 68 -8.83 -11.34 -9.51
N GLY A 69 -9.70 -12.21 -10.02
CA GLY A 69 -9.58 -12.77 -11.37
C GLY A 69 -9.55 -11.67 -12.44
N CYS A 70 -10.53 -10.78 -12.44
CA CYS A 70 -10.62 -9.66 -13.38
C CYS A 70 -9.44 -8.70 -13.28
N LEU A 71 -8.89 -8.50 -12.07
CA LEU A 71 -7.69 -7.68 -11.89
C LEU A 71 -6.46 -8.31 -12.55
N LEU A 72 -6.32 -9.63 -12.49
CA LEU A 72 -5.14 -10.34 -12.98
C LEU A 72 -5.16 -10.62 -14.49
N GLU A 73 -6.34 -10.73 -15.12
CA GLU A 73 -6.50 -11.06 -16.55
C GLU A 73 -5.66 -10.19 -17.49
N ASN A 74 -5.54 -8.90 -17.19
CA ASN A 74 -4.81 -7.92 -18.00
C ASN A 74 -3.73 -7.20 -17.20
N ALA A 75 -3.28 -7.79 -16.08
CA ALA A 75 -2.28 -7.16 -15.25
C ALA A 75 -0.86 -7.29 -15.83
N PRO A 76 0.00 -6.28 -15.64
CA PRO A 76 1.44 -6.45 -15.77
C PRO A 76 1.96 -7.63 -14.95
N ALA A 77 3.07 -8.23 -15.39
CA ALA A 77 3.61 -9.48 -14.83
C ALA A 77 4.04 -9.38 -13.35
N GLU A 78 4.31 -8.17 -12.88
CA GLU A 78 4.69 -7.82 -11.52
C GLU A 78 3.50 -7.79 -10.54
N VAL A 79 2.29 -7.54 -11.03
CA VAL A 79 1.09 -7.36 -10.19
C VAL A 79 0.73 -8.61 -9.38
N PRO A 80 0.75 -9.84 -9.94
CA PRO A 80 0.52 -11.04 -9.14
C PRO A 80 1.47 -11.15 -7.95
N ALA A 81 2.76 -10.84 -8.14
CA ALA A 81 3.76 -10.88 -7.07
C ALA A 81 3.49 -9.80 -6.00
N LEU A 82 3.10 -8.59 -6.43
CA LEU A 82 2.75 -7.49 -5.53
C LEU A 82 1.53 -7.83 -4.64
N ILE A 83 0.50 -8.44 -5.21
CA ILE A 83 -0.69 -8.88 -4.46
C ILE A 83 -0.32 -10.04 -3.51
N ALA A 84 0.48 -11.00 -3.97
CA ALA A 84 0.95 -12.11 -3.15
C ALA A 84 1.79 -11.64 -1.94
N ASP A 85 2.61 -10.60 -2.11
CA ASP A 85 3.34 -9.96 -1.01
C ASP A 85 2.38 -9.36 0.03
N GLN A 86 1.31 -8.68 -0.39
CA GLN A 86 0.32 -8.12 0.54
C GLN A 86 -0.48 -9.21 1.29
N LEU A 87 -0.75 -10.34 0.65
CA LEU A 87 -1.36 -11.51 1.27
C LEU A 87 -0.43 -12.14 2.32
N THR A 88 0.85 -12.33 1.97
CA THR A 88 1.87 -12.89 2.87
C THR A 88 2.08 -12.02 4.11
N LYS A 89 2.05 -10.69 3.93
CA LYS A 89 2.10 -9.71 5.03
C LYS A 89 0.82 -9.68 5.87
N GLY A 90 -0.19 -10.47 5.50
CA GLY A 90 -1.47 -10.53 6.18
C GLY A 90 -2.24 -9.20 6.11
N ARG A 91 -2.00 -8.37 5.10
CA ARG A 91 -2.69 -7.08 4.97
C ARG A 91 -4.08 -7.24 4.35
N LEU A 92 -4.26 -8.31 3.58
CA LEU A 92 -5.50 -8.71 2.91
C LEU A 92 -6.08 -9.95 3.63
N LYS A 93 -7.02 -9.75 4.56
CA LYS A 93 -7.56 -10.84 5.42
C LYS A 93 -9.05 -11.16 5.21
N ALA A 94 -9.78 -10.31 4.50
CA ALA A 94 -11.25 -10.37 4.41
C ALA A 94 -11.72 -10.64 2.98
N PHE A 95 -11.18 -11.68 2.34
CA PHE A 95 -11.65 -12.11 1.02
C PHE A 95 -12.74 -13.17 1.15
N ARG A 96 -13.61 -13.24 0.14
CA ARG A 96 -14.61 -14.30 -0.02
C ARG A 96 -14.47 -14.86 -1.42
N ILE A 97 -14.80 -16.14 -1.56
CA ILE A 97 -14.93 -16.77 -2.87
C ILE A 97 -16.39 -16.58 -3.28
N ASP A 98 -16.62 -15.74 -4.28
CA ASP A 98 -17.92 -15.68 -4.91
C ASP A 98 -18.10 -16.95 -5.74
N LYS A 99 -19.23 -17.63 -5.52
CA LYS A 99 -19.61 -18.78 -6.33
C LYS A 99 -19.88 -18.25 -7.73
N GLU A 100 -19.19 -18.77 -8.75
CA GLU A 100 -19.49 -18.44 -10.14
C GLU A 100 -21.00 -18.53 -10.35
N ARG A 101 -21.61 -17.44 -10.86
CA ARG A 101 -22.97 -17.48 -11.38
C ARG A 101 -22.96 -18.43 -12.58
N SER A 102 -23.21 -19.70 -12.35
CA SER A 102 -23.60 -20.63 -13.40
C SER A 102 -24.82 -20.04 -14.10
N SER A 103 -24.62 -19.55 -15.33
CA SER A 103 -25.69 -19.26 -16.28
C SER A 103 -25.93 -20.47 -17.15
#